data_AF-A0A920PLN2-F1
#
_entry.id   AF-A0A920PLN2-F1
#
_cell.length_a   1.000
_cell.length_b   1.000
_cell.length_c   1.000
_cell.angle_alpha   90.00
_cell.angle_beta   90.00
_cell.angle_gamma   90.00
#
_symmetry.space_group_name_H-M   'P 1'
#
loop_
_entity.id
_entity.type
_entity.pdbx_description
1 polymer ?
#
loop_
_entity_poly.entity_id
_entity_poly.type
_entity_poly.pdbx_seq_one_letter_code
_entity_poly.pdbx_strand_id
1 'polypeptide(L)'
;MPEQRNLVMTRVIFWKFVPYISVPGPDHFKFTTNFASIGFGVWDCIRGCRARQQHSRFGCGDGGFLMTIGELETVVREDLPLSL
;
A
#
# COMPACT_ATOMS: atom_id res chain seq x y z
N MET A 1 -0.84 5.48 -15.66
CA MET A 1 -0.67 4.48 -14.57
C MET A 1 -1.29 3.17 -15.04
N PRO A 2 -0.73 1.99 -14.68
CA PRO A 2 -1.32 0.71 -15.07
C PRO A 2 -2.71 0.52 -14.46
N GLU A 3 -3.62 -0.06 -15.26
CA GLU A 3 -5.04 -0.18 -14.94
C GLU A 3 -5.27 -1.23 -13.86
N GLN A 4 -4.63 -2.40 -13.96
CA GLN A 4 -4.63 -3.45 -12.93
C GLN A 4 -3.55 -3.21 -11.88
N ARG A 5 -3.95 -2.70 -10.71
CA ARG A 5 -3.06 -2.50 -9.56
C ARG A 5 -3.79 -2.73 -8.25
N ASN A 6 -3.08 -3.22 -7.24
CA ASN A 6 -3.58 -3.16 -5.87
C ASN A 6 -3.19 -1.81 -5.26
N LEU A 7 -4.06 -1.26 -4.44
CA LEU A 7 -3.85 0.02 -3.77
C LEU A 7 -4.01 -0.16 -2.27
N VAL A 8 -2.95 0.11 -1.53
CA VAL A 8 -2.94 0.06 -0.06
C VAL A 8 -2.70 1.44 0.48
N MET A 9 -3.60 1.94 1.33
CA MET A 9 -3.54 3.29 1.87
C MET A 9 -3.62 3.34 3.39
N THR A 10 -2.88 4.29 3.97
CA THR A 10 -2.88 4.57 5.40
C THR A 10 -3.85 5.70 5.76
N ARG A 11 -4.48 5.61 6.94
CA ARG A 11 -5.60 6.48 7.32
C ARG A 11 -5.24 7.98 7.40
N VAL A 12 -4.03 8.34 7.83
CA VAL A 12 -3.75 9.69 8.36
C VAL A 12 -3.84 10.80 7.31
N ILE A 13 -3.13 10.69 6.18
CA ILE A 13 -3.17 11.71 5.12
C ILE A 13 -4.08 11.30 3.95
N PHE A 14 -4.26 10.00 3.71
CA PHE A 14 -5.01 9.51 2.55
C PHE A 14 -6.51 9.38 2.75
N TRP A 15 -7.04 9.44 3.99
CA TRP A 15 -8.49 9.40 4.23
C TRP A 15 -9.27 10.44 3.41
N LYS A 16 -8.70 11.64 3.24
CA LYS A 16 -9.32 12.71 2.42
C LYS A 16 -9.22 12.45 0.92
N PHE A 17 -8.28 11.62 0.48
CA PHE A 17 -8.04 11.32 -0.93
C PHE A 17 -8.77 10.08 -1.42
N VAL A 18 -9.17 9.16 -0.54
CA VAL A 18 -9.93 7.94 -0.89
C VAL A 18 -11.06 8.18 -1.91
N PRO A 19 -11.95 9.18 -1.76
CA PRO A 19 -13.04 9.37 -2.72
C PRO A 19 -12.60 9.79 -4.12
N TYR A 20 -11.35 10.27 -4.29
CA TYR A 20 -10.81 10.71 -5.58
C TYR A 20 -10.07 9.59 -6.34
N ILE A 21 -10.06 8.36 -5.81
CA ILE A 21 -9.22 7.29 -6.34
C ILE A 21 -10.09 6.15 -6.86
N SER A 22 -9.93 5.86 -8.16
CA SER A 22 -10.60 4.74 -8.82
C SER A 22 -9.71 3.50 -8.81
N VAL A 23 -10.30 2.37 -8.42
CA VAL A 23 -9.69 1.04 -8.46
C VAL A 23 -10.52 0.11 -9.37
N PRO A 24 -9.90 -0.91 -10.00
CA PRO A 24 -10.60 -1.81 -10.93
C PRO A 24 -11.72 -2.63 -10.29
N GLY A 25 -11.66 -2.85 -8.97
CA GLY A 25 -12.63 -3.64 -8.24
C GLY A 25 -12.39 -3.60 -6.73
N PRO A 26 -13.32 -4.12 -5.93
CA PRO A 26 -13.25 -4.09 -4.48
C PRO A 26 -12.02 -4.83 -3.92
N ASP A 27 -11.57 -5.89 -4.59
CA ASP A 27 -10.39 -6.66 -4.19
C ASP A 27 -9.06 -5.91 -4.37
N HIS A 28 -9.07 -4.79 -5.10
CA HIS A 28 -7.90 -4.00 -5.44
C HIS A 28 -7.68 -2.81 -4.49
N PHE A 29 -8.57 -2.58 -3.52
CA PHE A 29 -8.43 -1.50 -2.55
C PHE A 29 -8.39 -2.04 -1.13
N LYS A 30 -7.26 -1.83 -0.45
CA LYS A 30 -7.10 -2.14 0.97
C LYS A 30 -6.86 -0.87 1.76
N PHE A 31 -7.67 -0.69 2.80
CA PHE A 31 -7.62 0.51 3.60
C PHE A 31 -7.54 0.18 5.09
N THR A 32 -6.45 0.62 5.72
CA THR A 32 -6.05 0.21 7.08
C THR A 32 -6.72 1.05 8.17
N THR A 33 -8.06 1.17 8.13
CA THR A 33 -8.83 2.04 9.04
C THR A 33 -9.09 1.46 10.42
N ASN A 34 -9.24 0.13 10.53
CA ASN A 34 -9.62 -0.54 11.78
C ASN A 34 -8.53 -0.50 12.85
N PHE A 35 -7.29 -0.83 12.51
CA PHE A 35 -6.18 -0.83 13.48
C PHE A 35 -5.47 0.52 13.52
N ALA A 36 -5.57 1.31 12.45
CA ALA A 36 -4.99 2.65 12.31
C ALA A 36 -3.49 2.79 12.65
N SER A 37 -2.78 1.66 12.71
CA SER A 37 -1.36 1.64 13.03
C SER A 37 -0.58 2.21 11.86
N ILE A 38 0.14 3.28 12.15
CA ILE A 38 1.00 4.01 11.23
C ILE A 38 2.19 3.08 10.92
N GLY A 39 2.16 2.43 9.76
CA GLY A 39 3.19 1.48 9.31
C GLY A 39 2.66 0.13 8.81
N PHE A 40 1.52 -0.34 9.30
CA PHE A 40 0.99 -1.66 8.91
C PHE A 40 0.65 -1.78 7.41
N GLY A 41 0.44 -0.64 6.75
CA GLY A 41 0.12 -0.61 5.32
C GLY A 41 1.25 -1.07 4.40
N VAL A 42 2.54 -0.95 4.78
CA VAL A 42 3.64 -1.49 3.98
C VAL A 42 3.56 -3.02 3.93
N TRP A 43 3.36 -3.64 5.08
CA TRP A 43 3.24 -5.09 5.22
C TRP A 43 2.05 -5.67 4.44
N ASP A 44 0.91 -4.99 4.46
CA ASP A 44 -0.26 -5.43 3.70
C ASP A 44 -0.06 -5.27 2.18
N CYS A 45 0.71 -4.27 1.76
CA CYS A 45 1.11 -4.09 0.37
C CYS A 45 2.10 -5.18 -0.09
N ILE A 46 3.11 -5.51 0.72
CA ILE A 46 4.04 -6.63 0.49
C ILE A 46 3.28 -7.95 0.37
N ARG A 47 2.32 -8.22 1.28
CA ARG A 47 1.47 -9.42 1.20
C ARG A 47 0.61 -9.42 -0.07
N GLY A 48 0.06 -8.27 -0.45
CA GLY A 48 -0.71 -8.10 -1.68
C GLY A 48 0.11 -8.40 -2.93
N CYS A 49 1.33 -7.85 -3.03
CA CYS A 49 2.30 -8.14 -4.09
C CYS A 49 2.57 -9.64 -4.17
N ARG A 50 2.93 -10.26 -3.04
CA ARG A 50 3.31 -11.68 -3.01
C ARG A 50 2.15 -12.61 -3.34
N ALA A 51 0.95 -12.31 -2.86
CA ALA A 51 -0.22 -13.17 -3.07
C ALA A 51 -0.75 -13.13 -4.51
N ARG A 52 -0.64 -12.00 -5.21
CA ARG A 52 -1.23 -11.82 -6.55
C ARG A 52 -0.23 -11.63 -7.67
N GLN A 53 1.07 -11.48 -7.38
CA GLN A 53 2.11 -11.10 -8.35
C GLN A 53 1.72 -9.89 -9.20
N GLN A 54 0.91 -8.98 -8.64
CA GLN A 54 0.41 -7.79 -9.32
C GLN A 54 1.08 -6.55 -8.75
N HIS A 55 1.29 -5.56 -9.62
CA HIS A 55 1.79 -4.24 -9.23
C HIS A 55 0.93 -3.68 -8.10
N SER A 56 1.54 -3.44 -6.94
CA SER A 56 0.85 -2.85 -5.80
C SER A 56 1.41 -1.47 -5.47
N ARG A 57 0.52 -0.54 -5.18
CA ARG A 57 0.85 0.84 -4.87
C ARG A 57 0.53 1.15 -3.43
N PHE A 58 1.48 1.77 -2.73
CA PHE A 58 1.38 2.07 -1.32
C PHE A 58 1.35 3.58 -1.07
N GLY A 59 0.23 4.10 -0.56
CA GLY A 59 0.10 5.49 -0.15
C GLY A 59 0.29 5.66 1.37
N CYS A 60 1.37 6.34 1.78
CA CYS A 60 1.60 6.71 3.17
C CYS A 60 2.03 8.16 3.36
N GLY A 61 1.70 8.73 4.53
CA GLY A 61 2.34 9.96 4.98
C GLY A 61 3.82 9.72 5.29
N ASP A 62 4.61 10.77 5.21
CA ASP A 62 6.04 10.81 5.55
C ASP A 62 6.35 10.18 6.92
N GLY A 63 5.57 10.52 7.95
CA GLY A 63 5.73 9.94 9.28
C GLY A 63 5.52 8.42 9.32
N GLY A 64 4.56 7.89 8.54
CA GLY A 64 4.32 6.44 8.50
C GLY A 64 5.25 5.69 7.57
N PHE A 65 5.78 6.38 6.57
CA PHE A 65 6.85 5.86 5.74
C PHE A 65 8.14 5.68 6.56
N LEU A 66 8.53 6.70 7.34
CA LEU A 66 9.72 6.63 8.20
C LEU A 66 9.65 5.49 9.23
N MET A 67 8.47 5.21 9.77
CA MET A 67 8.28 4.10 10.72
C MET A 67 8.45 2.71 10.10
N THR A 68 8.40 2.58 8.77
CA THR A 68 8.43 1.29 8.07
C THR A 68 9.39 1.20 6.91
N ILE A 69 10.32 2.16 6.80
CA ILE A 69 11.34 2.19 5.75
C ILE A 69 12.26 0.97 5.78
N GLY A 70 12.47 0.36 6.95
CA GLY A 70 13.24 -0.88 7.10
C GLY A 70 12.63 -2.06 6.32
N GLU A 71 11.32 -2.07 6.10
CA GLU A 71 10.65 -3.14 5.34
C GLU A 71 10.85 -3.02 3.83
N LEU A 72 11.32 -1.86 3.35
CA LEU A 72 11.66 -1.68 1.95
C LEU A 72 12.87 -2.57 1.55
N GLU A 73 13.71 -2.95 2.51
CA GLU A 73 14.75 -3.96 2.30
C GLU A 73 14.13 -5.26 1.79
N THR A 74 13.05 -5.73 2.41
CA THR A 74 12.34 -6.95 1.98
C THR A 74 11.76 -6.78 0.57
N VAL A 75 11.24 -5.60 0.22
CA VAL A 75 10.71 -5.31 -1.12
C VAL A 75 11.81 -5.45 -2.18
N VAL A 76 12.99 -4.88 -1.92
CA VAL A 76 14.13 -4.94 -2.83
C VAL A 76 14.73 -6.35 -2.89
N ARG A 77 14.86 -7.02 -1.75
CA ARG A 77 15.44 -8.36 -1.64
C ARG A 77 14.61 -9.42 -2.38
N GLU A 78 13.29 -9.29 -2.33
CA GLU A 78 12.35 -10.23 -2.94
C GLU A 78 11.88 -9.76 -4.34
N ASP A 79 12.49 -8.71 -4.90
CA ASP A 79 12.18 -8.10 -6.20
C ASP A 79 10.66 -7.90 -6.43
N LEU A 80 9.99 -7.34 -5.41
CA LEU A 80 8.53 -7.21 -5.45
C LEU A 80 8.10 -6.00 -6.29
N PRO A 81 7.04 -6.13 -7.11
CA PRO A 81 6.53 -5.05 -7.96
C PRO A 81 5.73 -4.02 -7.14
N LEU A 82 6.41 -3.24 -6.31
CA LEU A 82 5.83 -2.24 -5.41
C LEU A 82 6.22 -0.82 -5.81
N SER A 83 5.26 0.10 -5.79
CA SER A 83 5.50 1.53 -6.01
C SER A 83 4.92 2.37 -4.87
N LEU A 84 5.64 3.43 -4.49
CA LEU A 84 5.18 4.44 -3.54
C LEU A 84 4.28 5.50 -4.26
#